data_AF-A0A1H5LGK7-F1
#
_entry.id   AF-A0A1H5LGK7-F1
#
_cell.length_a   1.000
_cell.length_b   1.000
_cell.length_c   1.000
_cell.angle_alpha   90.00
_cell.angle_beta   90.00
_cell.angle_gamma   90.00
#
_symmetry.space_group_name_H-M   'P 1'
#
loop_
_entity.id
_entity.type
_entity.pdbx_description
1 polymer ?
#
loop_
_entity_poly.entity_id
_entity_poly.type
_entity_poly.pdbx_seq_one_letter_code
_entity_poly.pdbx_strand_id
1 'polypeptide(L)'
;MARPSFYRRRFLNRRGHHAGAYALAQVRTEASWEPGSDDRRVDAQLTLADCGRVVSLEFDVDTAGDARNALYKARLLRSIIIGFTEALEQAVAETGHQQ
;
A
#
# COMPACT_ATOMS: atom_id res chain seq x y z
N MET A 1 -12.09 3.95 -19.51
CA MET A 1 -11.11 3.82 -18.40
C MET A 1 -11.75 3.00 -17.30
N ALA A 2 -11.13 1.89 -16.91
CA ALA A 2 -11.61 1.07 -15.80
C ALA A 2 -11.52 1.87 -14.48
N ARG A 3 -12.59 1.82 -13.68
CA ARG A 3 -12.56 2.40 -12.33
C ARG A 3 -11.65 1.55 -11.44
N PRO A 4 -10.82 2.15 -10.56
CA PRO A 4 -10.05 1.36 -9.60
C PRO A 4 -11.00 0.55 -8.72
N SER A 5 -10.74 -0.74 -8.58
CA SER A 5 -11.46 -1.60 -7.64
C SER A 5 -11.19 -1.20 -6.19
N PHE A 6 -10.05 -0.55 -5.94
CA PHE A 6 -9.72 0.07 -4.66
C PHE A 6 -8.90 1.34 -4.86
N TYR A 7 -9.24 2.39 -4.12
CA TYR A 7 -8.43 3.61 -4.02
C TYR A 7 -8.56 4.22 -2.63
N ARG A 8 -7.43 4.45 -1.97
CA ARG A 8 -7.38 5.14 -0.68
C ARG A 8 -6.17 6.05 -0.60
N ARG A 9 -6.42 7.33 -0.35
CA ARG A 9 -5.40 8.34 -0.03
C ARG A 9 -5.64 8.92 1.35
N ARG A 10 -4.60 8.95 2.19
CA ARG A 10 -4.65 9.51 3.54
C ARG A 10 -3.35 10.22 3.87
N PHE A 11 -3.45 11.38 4.51
CA PHE A 11 -2.32 11.99 5.20
C PHE A 11 -2.03 11.20 6.47
N LEU A 12 -0.75 11.01 6.78
CA LEU A 12 -0.31 10.24 7.94
C LEU A 12 -0.08 11.13 9.17
N ASN A 13 0.18 12.42 8.96
CA ASN A 13 0.37 13.35 10.06
C ASN A 13 -0.96 13.78 10.68
N ARG A 14 -0.95 13.96 12.01
CA ARG A 14 -2.06 14.57 12.73
C ARG A 14 -2.20 16.04 12.33
N ARG A 15 -3.41 16.59 12.47
CA ARG A 15 -3.66 18.02 12.26
C ARG A 15 -2.74 18.84 13.16
N GLY A 16 -2.05 19.83 12.59
CA GLY A 16 -1.11 20.70 13.32
C GLY A 16 0.35 20.28 13.26
N HIS A 17 0.67 19.12 12.67
CA HIS A 17 2.05 18.71 12.43
C HIS A 17 2.47 19.07 11.00
N HIS A 18 3.59 19.79 10.86
CA HIS A 18 4.16 20.16 9.57
C HIS A 18 4.86 18.95 8.95
N ALA A 19 4.28 18.39 7.90
CA ALA A 19 4.85 17.27 7.16
C ALA A 19 3.85 16.79 6.08
N GLY A 20 4.29 16.61 4.83
CA GLY A 20 3.43 16.17 3.73
C GLY A 20 3.20 14.65 3.66
N ALA A 21 3.42 13.91 4.75
CA ALA A 21 3.42 12.45 4.73
C ALA A 21 2.04 11.89 4.36
N TYR A 22 2.02 10.92 3.44
CA TYR A 22 0.80 10.29 2.97
C TYR A 22 0.99 8.81 2.64
N ALA A 23 -0.12 8.07 2.73
CA ALA A 23 -0.27 6.77 2.11
C ALA A 23 -1.26 6.87 0.96
N LEU A 24 -0.88 6.30 -0.19
CA LEU A 24 -1.71 6.17 -1.38
C LEU A 24 -1.71 4.70 -1.79
N ALA A 25 -2.87 4.06 -1.76
CA ALA A 25 -3.06 2.68 -2.18
C ALA A 25 -4.08 2.63 -3.31
N GLN A 26 -3.75 1.93 -4.38
CA GLN A 26 -4.60 1.76 -5.54
C GLN A 26 -4.53 0.33 -6.06
N VAL A 27 -5.68 -0.20 -6.47
CA VAL A 27 -5.80 -1.45 -7.22
C VAL A 27 -6.74 -1.20 -8.39
N ARG A 28 -6.33 -1.62 -9.58
CA ARG A 28 -7.08 -1.54 -10.84
C ARG A 28 -7.13 -2.92 -11.46
N THR A 29 -8.24 -3.21 -12.13
CA THR A 29 -8.34 -4.37 -13.01
C THR A 29 -8.53 -3.84 -14.41
N GLU A 30 -7.64 -4.23 -15.30
CA GLU A 30 -7.64 -3.79 -16.69
C GLU A 30 -7.99 -4.97 -17.58
N ALA A 31 -8.83 -4.72 -18.59
CA ALA A 31 -9.03 -5.68 -19.66
C ALA A 31 -7.79 -5.67 -20.56
N SER A 32 -7.39 -6.84 -21.04
CA SER A 32 -6.35 -6.96 -22.05
C SER A 32 -6.70 -6.12 -23.29
N TRP A 33 -5.66 -5.56 -23.91
CA TRP A 33 -5.78 -4.75 -25.12
C TRP A 33 -6.00 -5.60 -26.38
N GLU A 34 -5.83 -6.93 -26.29
CA GLU A 34 -6.03 -7.85 -27.41
C GLU A 34 -7.53 -8.14 -27.64
N PRO A 35 -8.07 -7.80 -28.83
CA PRO A 35 -9.47 -8.06 -29.15
C PRO A 35 -9.81 -9.55 -29.06
N GLY A 36 -10.75 -9.91 -28.18
CA GLY A 36 -11.21 -11.29 -27.99
C GLY A 36 -10.50 -12.08 -26.90
N SER A 37 -9.50 -11.50 -26.22
CA SER A 37 -8.95 -12.08 -25.00
C SER A 37 -9.83 -11.72 -23.79
N ASP A 38 -10.10 -12.68 -22.91
CA ASP A 38 -10.72 -12.43 -21.58
C ASP A 38 -9.64 -12.27 -20.50
N ASP A 39 -8.40 -12.00 -20.93
CA ASP A 39 -7.28 -11.79 -20.02
C ASP A 39 -7.47 -10.49 -19.26
N ARG A 40 -7.37 -10.58 -17.94
CA ARG A 40 -7.47 -9.44 -17.02
C ARG A 40 -6.17 -9.28 -16.27
N ARG A 41 -5.60 -8.09 -16.35
CA ARG A 41 -4.44 -7.69 -15.55
C ARG A 41 -4.91 -6.99 -14.28
N VAL A 42 -4.18 -7.19 -13.19
CA VAL A 42 -4.29 -6.33 -12.00
C VAL A 42 -3.06 -5.45 -11.93
N ASP A 43 -3.27 -4.14 -11.87
CA ASP A 43 -2.25 -3.13 -11.52
C ASP A 43 -2.53 -2.71 -10.08
N ALA A 44 -1.53 -2.85 -9.21
CA ALA A 44 -1.67 -2.51 -7.80
C ALA A 44 -0.42 -1.81 -7.28
N GLN A 45 -0.62 -0.60 -6.73
CA GLN A 45 0.45 0.22 -6.21
C GLN A 45 0.16 0.71 -4.79
N LEU A 46 1.18 0.62 -3.93
CA LEU A 46 1.20 1.25 -2.61
C LEU A 46 2.35 2.25 -2.56
N THR A 47 2.03 3.52 -2.34
CA THR A 47 3.01 4.59 -2.15
C THR A 47 2.93 5.13 -0.72
N LEU A 48 4.08 5.20 -0.06
CA LEU A 48 4.28 5.84 1.24
C LEU A 48 5.25 7.01 1.07
N ALA A 49 4.86 8.18 1.54
CA ALA A 49 5.70 9.37 1.51
C ALA A 49 5.86 9.94 2.92
N ASP A 50 7.06 10.41 3.24
CA ASP A 50 7.38 11.13 4.47
C ASP A 50 8.36 12.27 4.19
N CYS A 51 7.82 13.49 4.02
CA CYS A 51 8.42 14.84 3.99
C CYS A 51 9.62 15.13 3.05
N GLY A 52 10.34 14.12 2.62
CA GLY A 52 11.49 14.16 1.72
C GLY A 52 11.82 12.79 1.13
N ARG A 53 11.09 11.73 1.49
CA ARG A 53 11.25 10.39 0.94
C ARG A 53 9.92 9.85 0.43
N VAL A 54 9.97 9.13 -0.68
CA VAL A 54 8.83 8.43 -1.26
C VAL A 54 9.28 7.02 -1.60
N VAL A 55 8.50 6.03 -1.18
CA VAL A 55 8.67 4.64 -1.59
C VAL A 55 7.38 4.14 -2.22
N SER A 56 7.50 3.49 -3.36
CA SER A 56 6.37 2.89 -4.08
C SER A 56 6.65 1.41 -4.29
N LEU A 57 5.64 0.59 -4.03
CA LEU A 57 5.66 -0.86 -4.19
C LEU A 57 4.58 -1.26 -5.18
N GLU A 58 4.95 -2.08 -6.15
CA GLU A 58 4.07 -2.58 -7.20
C GLU A 58 3.78 -4.07 -6.98
N PHE A 59 2.52 -4.45 -7.21
CA PHE A 59 1.96 -5.78 -6.97
C PHE A 59 1.18 -6.26 -8.20
N ASP A 60 1.74 -6.00 -9.38
CA ASP A 60 1.12 -6.33 -10.65
C ASP A 60 0.91 -7.82 -10.82
N VAL A 61 -0.21 -8.18 -11.44
CA VAL A 61 -0.62 -9.55 -11.70
C VAL A 61 -0.93 -9.68 -13.19
N ASP A 62 0.03 -10.25 -13.92
CA ASP A 62 -0.12 -10.66 -15.32
C ASP A 62 -0.37 -12.17 -15.44
N THR A 63 0.12 -12.98 -14.49
CA THR A 63 -0.04 -14.44 -14.49
C THR A 63 -0.55 -15.00 -13.15
N ALA A 64 -0.97 -16.27 -13.14
CA ALA A 64 -1.31 -16.98 -11.90
C ALA A 64 -0.11 -17.17 -10.94
N GLY A 65 1.12 -17.15 -11.47
CA GLY A 65 2.34 -17.13 -10.66
C GLY A 65 2.50 -15.79 -9.93
N ASP A 66 2.32 -14.69 -10.68
CA ASP A 66 2.41 -13.33 -10.15
C ASP A 66 1.32 -13.09 -9.10
N ALA A 67 0.11 -13.60 -9.33
CA ALA A 67 -1.00 -13.50 -8.38
C ALA A 67 -0.62 -14.04 -7.00
N ARG A 68 0.00 -15.23 -6.94
CA ARG A 68 0.43 -15.86 -5.69
C ARG A 68 1.51 -15.02 -5.00
N ASN A 69 2.49 -14.54 -5.76
CA ASN A 69 3.59 -13.73 -5.24
C ASN A 69 3.12 -12.34 -4.75
N ALA A 70 2.30 -11.64 -5.54
CA ALA A 70 1.73 -10.35 -5.20
C ALA A 70 0.90 -10.41 -3.91
N LEU A 71 0.01 -11.41 -3.80
CA LEU A 71 -0.78 -11.65 -2.59
C LEU A 71 0.10 -11.99 -1.39
N TYR A 72 1.14 -12.80 -1.57
CA TYR A 72 2.10 -13.11 -0.51
C TYR A 72 2.82 -11.85 0.00
N LYS A 73 3.38 -11.04 -0.91
CA LYS A 73 4.06 -9.77 -0.57
C LYS A 73 3.11 -8.82 0.17
N ALA A 74 1.88 -8.65 -0.31
CA ALA A 74 0.91 -7.76 0.32
C ALA A 74 0.54 -8.22 1.74
N ARG A 75 0.34 -9.53 1.94
CA ARG A 75 0.05 -10.12 3.27
C ARG A 75 1.24 -9.98 4.22
N LEU A 76 2.45 -10.26 3.74
CA LEU A 76 3.67 -10.13 4.53
C LEU A 76 3.91 -8.68 4.96
N LEU A 77 3.77 -7.73 4.02
CA LEU A 77 3.89 -6.30 4.32
C LEU A 77 2.87 -5.85 5.37
N ARG A 78 1.61 -6.28 5.25
CA ARG A 78 0.58 -6.02 6.27
C ARG A 78 1.03 -6.53 7.65
N SER A 79 1.53 -7.76 7.71
CA SER A 79 2.02 -8.36 8.97
C SER A 79 3.16 -7.56 9.58
N ILE A 80 4.12 -7.12 8.76
CA ILE A 80 5.26 -6.32 9.20
C ILE A 80 4.79 -4.96 9.73
N ILE A 81 3.89 -4.27 9.02
CA ILE A 81 3.39 -2.95 9.43
C ILE A 81 2.62 -3.04 10.76
N ILE A 82 1.80 -4.08 10.95
CA ILE A 82 1.08 -4.31 12.22
C ILE A 82 2.09 -4.53 13.35
N GLY A 83 3.03 -5.47 13.19
CA GLY A 83 4.03 -5.75 14.24
C GLY A 83 4.95 -4.56 14.53
N PHE A 84 5.30 -3.78 13.52
CA PHE A 84 6.03 -2.52 13.70
C PHE A 84 5.23 -1.50 14.54
N THR A 85 3.92 -1.41 14.31
CA THR A 85 3.04 -0.47 15.03
C THR A 85 2.96 -0.87 16.50
N GLU A 86 2.70 -2.14 16.79
CA GLU A 86 2.66 -2.70 18.15
C GLU A 86 3.98 -2.47 18.89
N ALA A 87 5.12 -2.74 18.23
CA ALA A 87 6.45 -2.52 18.81
C ALA A 87 6.74 -1.03 19.08
N LEU A 88 6.30 -0.13 18.19
CA LEU A 88 6.46 1.31 18.37
C LEU A 88 5.61 1.82 19.56
N GLU A 89 4.36 1.36 19.68
CA GLU A 89 3.49 1.70 20.81
C GLU A 89 4.10 1.27 22.13
N GLN A 90 4.65 0.06 22.20
CA GLN A 90 5.34 -0.44 23.38
C GLN A 90 6.57 0.41 23.74
N ALA A 91 7.41 0.74 22.75
CA ALA A 91 8.59 1.57 22.98
C ALA A 91 8.23 3.00 23.45
N VAL A 92 7.15 3.58 22.95
CA VAL A 92 6.64 4.88 23.41
C VAL A 92 6.13 4.81 24.85
N ALA A 93 5.47 3.71 25.23
CA ALA A 93 5.02 3.49 26.61
C ALA A 93 6.21 3.36 27.59
N GLU A 94 7.26 2.63 27.19
CA GLU A 94 8.47 2.44 28.01
C GLU A 94 9.28 3.72 28.23
N THR A 95 9.28 4.63 27.25
CA THR A 95 10.02 5.90 27.32
C THR A 95 9.29 7.00 28.09
N GLY A 96 8.07 6.73 28.59
CA GLY A 96 7.31 7.69 29.39
C GLY A 96 6.75 8.88 28.60
N HIS A 97 6.68 8.78 27.27
CA HIS A 97 6.10 9.81 26.40
C HIS A 97 4.56 9.76 26.32
N GLN A 98 3.90 9.19 27.33
CA GLN A 98 2.43 9.24 27.43
C GLN A 98 2.01 10.68 27.79
N GLN A 99 1.43 11.39 26.82
CA GLN A 99 0.62 12.60 27.05
C GLN A 99 -0.85 12.22 27.00
#